data_AF-A0A101WQI1-F1
#
_entry.id   AF-A0A101WQI1-F1
#
_cell.length_a   1.000
_cell.length_b   1.000
_cell.length_c   1.000
_cell.angle_alpha   90.00
_cell.angle_beta   90.00
_cell.angle_gamma   90.00
#
_symmetry.space_group_name_H-M   'P 1'
#
loop_
_entity.id
_entity.type
_entity.pdbx_description
1 polymer ?
#
loop_
_entity_poly.entity_id
_entity_poly.type
_entity_poly.pdbx_seq_one_letter_code
_entity_poly.pdbx_strand_id
1 'polypeptide(L)'
;MDYRFFPKRNNTLHIMERHSHSKTVYCSKQKMNEMYPDGSYKIIGEIGNFAKKYPGQDVILIGMGESIPIFPRGSAKKPFEWVAGYAAVEEDTYVAVVKSIIPRFI
;
A
#
# COMPACT_ATOMS: atom_id res chain seq x y z
N MET A 1 -11.46 6.15 8.26
CA MET A 1 -12.23 5.16 7.49
C MET A 1 -11.47 3.85 7.47
N ASP A 2 -12.20 2.74 7.49
CA ASP A 2 -11.62 1.40 7.57
C ASP A 2 -11.81 0.69 6.23
N TYR A 3 -10.72 0.17 5.68
CA TYR A 3 -10.67 -0.53 4.40
C TYR A 3 -10.29 -1.99 4.60
N ARG A 4 -10.49 -2.81 3.58
CA ARG A 4 -10.01 -4.21 3.52
C ARG A 4 -9.30 -4.43 2.20
N PHE A 5 -8.35 -5.35 2.14
CA PHE A 5 -7.77 -5.72 0.86
C PHE A 5 -8.81 -6.41 -0.02
N PHE A 6 -8.90 -5.93 -1.26
CA PHE A 6 -9.73 -6.54 -2.28
C PHE A 6 -8.87 -7.52 -3.10
N PRO A 7 -9.14 -8.83 -3.04
CA PRO A 7 -8.33 -9.81 -3.75
C PRO A 7 -8.57 -9.69 -5.27
N LYS A 8 -7.56 -9.22 -6.01
CA LYS A 8 -7.53 -9.32 -7.48
C LYS A 8 -6.66 -10.49 -7.93
N ARG A 9 -7.19 -11.32 -8.83
CA ARG A 9 -6.52 -12.51 -9.41
C ARG A 9 -5.19 -12.19 -10.11
N ASN A 10 -4.98 -10.93 -10.47
CA ASN A 10 -3.82 -10.48 -11.24
C ASN A 10 -2.64 -10.01 -10.37
N ASN A 11 -2.75 -10.07 -9.03
CA ASN A 11 -1.70 -9.59 -8.14
C ASN A 11 -0.67 -10.71 -7.90
N THR A 12 0.59 -10.49 -8.27
CA THR A 12 1.66 -11.51 -8.17
C THR A 12 2.80 -11.12 -7.23
N LEU A 13 2.89 -9.85 -6.82
CA LEU A 13 3.98 -9.37 -5.99
C LEU A 13 3.56 -9.29 -4.53
N HIS A 14 4.49 -9.63 -3.65
CA HIS A 14 4.26 -9.58 -2.21
C HIS A 14 5.13 -8.52 -1.55
N ILE A 15 4.55 -7.84 -0.57
CA ILE A 15 5.26 -7.02 0.39
C ILE A 15 4.95 -7.53 1.80
N MET A 16 5.94 -7.48 2.67
CA MET A 16 5.73 -7.60 4.11
C MET A 16 5.67 -6.18 4.66
N GLU A 17 4.49 -5.77 5.11
CA GLU A 17 4.28 -4.44 5.67
C GLU A 17 5.08 -4.30 6.98
N ARG A 18 5.72 -3.15 7.19
CA ARG A 18 6.73 -2.99 8.25
C ARG A 18 6.09 -2.88 9.64
N HIS A 19 4.91 -2.27 9.76
CA HIS A 19 4.29 -2.01 11.05
C HIS A 19 3.49 -3.18 11.61
N SER A 20 2.90 -3.99 10.74
CA SER A 20 2.05 -5.14 11.07
C SER A 20 2.75 -6.47 10.83
N HIS A 21 3.86 -6.48 10.09
CA HIS A 21 4.52 -7.69 9.59
C HIS A 21 3.66 -8.54 8.64
N SER A 22 2.49 -8.04 8.25
CA SER A 22 1.52 -8.81 7.48
C SER A 22 1.88 -8.78 6.00
N LYS A 23 1.71 -9.94 5.34
CA LYS A 23 2.01 -10.11 3.92
C LYS A 23 0.84 -9.63 3.09
N THR A 24 1.09 -8.66 2.23
CA THR A 24 0.09 -8.08 1.31
C THR A 24 0.49 -8.36 -0.14
N VAL A 25 -0.51 -8.59 -1.00
CA VAL A 25 -0.30 -8.74 -2.45
C VAL A 25 -0.58 -7.42 -3.15
N TYR A 26 0.27 -7.06 -4.11
CA TYR A 26 0.13 -5.81 -4.87
C TYR A 26 0.47 -6.01 -6.35
N CYS A 27 -0.01 -5.10 -7.19
CA CYS A 27 0.30 -5.01 -8.61
C CYS A 27 1.46 -4.05 -8.87
N SER A 28 2.36 -4.41 -9.79
CA SER A 28 3.43 -3.50 -10.22
C SER A 28 2.85 -2.28 -10.95
N LYS A 29 3.64 -1.20 -11.03
CA LYS A 29 3.29 -0.02 -11.85
C LYS A 29 3.02 -0.40 -13.30
N GLN A 30 3.84 -1.26 -13.89
CA GLN A 30 3.67 -1.74 -15.25
C GLN A 30 2.31 -2.42 -15.44
N LYS A 31 1.96 -3.36 -14.56
CA LYS A 31 0.70 -4.09 -14.66
C LYS A 31 -0.52 -3.20 -14.41
N MET A 32 -0.39 -2.18 -13.56
CA MET A 32 -1.44 -1.17 -13.41
C MET A 32 -1.66 -0.37 -14.69
N ASN A 33 -0.59 0.04 -15.38
CA ASN A 33 -0.71 0.76 -16.65
C ASN A 33 -1.32 -0.12 -17.76
N GLU A 34 -1.08 -1.43 -17.73
CA GLU A 34 -1.72 -2.38 -18.66
C GLU A 34 -3.23 -2.54 -18.38
N MET A 35 -3.64 -2.56 -17.10
CA MET A 35 -5.05 -2.69 -16.72
C MET A 35 -5.84 -1.38 -16.87
N TYR A 36 -5.18 -0.24 -16.66
CA TYR A 36 -5.77 1.10 -16.68
C TYR A 36 -4.91 2.04 -17.54
N PRO A 37 -4.89 1.85 -18.87
CA PRO A 37 -4.04 2.64 -19.78
C PRO A 37 -4.43 4.12 -19.79
N ASP A 38 -5.69 4.44 -19.50
CA ASP A 38 -6.24 5.79 -19.36
C ASP A 38 -6.06 6.38 -17.95
N GLY A 39 -5.54 5.60 -17.00
CA GLY A 39 -5.39 6.01 -15.61
C GLY A 39 -6.70 6.07 -14.82
N SER A 40 -7.75 5.36 -15.25
CA SER A 40 -9.07 5.31 -14.59
C SER A 40 -9.10 4.52 -13.27
N TYR A 41 -8.20 4.83 -12.34
CA TYR A 41 -8.16 4.25 -11.00
C TYR A 41 -7.88 5.32 -9.93
N LYS A 42 -8.35 5.05 -8.70
CA LYS A 42 -8.19 5.97 -7.57
C LYS A 42 -7.10 5.49 -6.62
N ILE A 43 -6.16 6.38 -6.29
CA ILE A 43 -5.19 6.13 -5.21
C ILE A 43 -5.63 6.93 -3.98
N ILE A 44 -5.95 6.23 -2.88
CA ILE A 44 -6.44 6.87 -1.64
C ILE A 44 -5.32 7.20 -0.64
N GLY A 45 -4.13 6.61 -0.80
CA GLY A 45 -3.01 6.84 0.09
C GLY A 45 -1.84 5.89 -0.14
N GLU A 46 -0.96 5.81 0.85
CA GLU A 46 0.30 5.07 0.83
C GLU A 46 0.40 4.13 2.03
N ILE A 47 0.99 2.94 1.83
CA ILE A 47 1.30 1.97 2.88
C ILE A 47 2.78 1.53 2.79
N GLY A 48 3.33 1.04 3.90
CA GLY A 48 4.69 0.47 3.95
C GLY A 48 5.84 1.48 3.98
N ASN A 49 5.54 2.78 4.04
CA ASN A 49 6.54 3.84 4.23
C ASN A 49 7.00 3.94 5.69
N PHE A 50 7.93 4.85 5.99
CA PHE A 50 8.42 5.14 7.33
C PHE A 50 7.69 6.28 8.05
N ALA A 51 6.52 6.69 7.57
CA ALA A 51 5.78 7.75 8.24
C ALA A 51 5.30 7.29 9.63
N LYS A 52 5.21 8.23 10.56
CA LYS A 52 4.75 7.93 11.92
C LYS A 52 3.22 7.78 11.91
N LYS A 53 2.71 6.69 12.47
CA LYS A 53 1.27 6.49 12.73
C LYS A 53 0.71 7.64 13.56
N TYR A 54 -0.53 8.06 13.29
CA TYR A 54 -1.24 9.06 14.09
C TYR A 54 -2.70 8.63 14.37
N PRO A 55 -3.30 9.09 15.48
CA PRO A 55 -4.70 8.76 15.81
C PRO A 55 -5.67 9.27 14.73
N GLY A 56 -6.69 8.47 14.42
CA GLY A 56 -7.72 8.81 13.44
C GLY A 56 -7.30 8.68 11.97
N GLN A 57 -6.11 8.17 11.69
CA GLN A 57 -5.70 7.82 10.32
C GLN A 57 -6.58 6.70 9.74
N ASP A 58 -6.77 6.73 8.42
CA ASP A 58 -7.40 5.63 7.70
C ASP A 58 -6.55 4.35 7.82
N VAL A 59 -7.20 3.20 7.86
CA VAL A 59 -6.49 1.91 8.04
C VAL A 59 -7.04 0.83 7.11
N ILE A 60 -6.18 -0.15 6.80
CA ILE A 60 -6.58 -1.41 6.17
C ILE A 60 -6.63 -2.47 7.25
N LEU A 61 -7.80 -3.07 7.46
CA LEU A 61 -8.00 -4.16 8.40
C LEU A 61 -7.44 -5.46 7.80
N ILE A 62 -6.59 -6.14 8.56
CA ILE A 62 -5.89 -7.36 8.16
C ILE A 62 -6.11 -8.42 9.25
N GLY A 63 -7.17 -9.22 9.15
CA GLY A 63 -7.44 -10.30 10.12
C GLY A 63 -7.81 -9.82 11.54
N MET A 64 -7.65 -10.70 12.53
CA MET A 64 -8.07 -10.44 13.93
C MET A 64 -7.22 -9.35 14.58
N GLY A 65 -7.71 -8.10 14.52
CA GLY A 65 -7.20 -6.98 15.30
C GLY A 65 -5.96 -6.28 14.75
N GLU A 66 -5.34 -6.79 13.69
CA GLU A 66 -4.25 -6.10 13.02
C GLU A 66 -4.77 -5.06 12.02
N SER A 67 -4.03 -3.98 11.84
CA SER A 67 -4.34 -2.96 10.85
C SER A 67 -3.08 -2.32 10.27
N ILE A 68 -3.15 -1.96 9.00
CA ILE A 68 -2.11 -1.24 8.27
C ILE A 68 -2.53 0.22 8.16
N PRO A 69 -1.72 1.18 8.62
CA PRO A 69 -2.02 2.59 8.46
C PRO A 69 -1.96 3.02 6.98
N ILE A 70 -2.95 3.78 6.54
CA ILE A 70 -2.95 4.46 5.24
C ILE A 70 -2.47 5.89 5.46
N PHE A 71 -1.33 6.21 4.88
CA PHE A 71 -0.75 7.55 4.94
C PHE A 71 -1.20 8.40 3.74
N PRO A 72 -1.17 9.74 3.86
CA PRO A 72 -1.44 10.63 2.74
C PRO A 72 -0.49 10.39 1.56
N ARG A 73 -0.95 10.68 0.34
CA ARG A 73 -0.08 10.65 -0.84
C ARG A 73 1.08 11.63 -0.70
N GLY A 74 2.28 11.22 -1.11
CA GLY A 74 3.51 11.99 -0.94
C GLY A 74 4.05 12.01 0.49
N SER A 75 3.58 11.09 1.35
CA SER A 75 4.13 10.90 2.69
C SER A 75 5.45 10.13 2.67
N ALA A 76 5.71 9.36 1.61
CA ALA A 76 7.02 8.83 1.26
C ALA A 76 7.98 9.97 0.91
N LYS A 77 8.61 10.54 1.94
CA LYS A 77 9.54 11.68 1.82
C LYS A 77 10.99 11.30 2.13
N LYS A 78 11.25 10.08 2.62
CA LYS A 78 12.61 9.71 3.04
C LYS A 78 13.46 9.33 1.83
N PRO A 79 14.77 9.63 1.87
CA PRO A 79 15.67 9.10 0.86
C PRO A 79 15.54 7.57 0.84
N PHE A 80 15.57 6.99 -0.36
CA PHE A 80 15.45 5.55 -0.61
C PHE A 80 14.05 4.94 -0.44
N GLU A 81 12.98 5.73 -0.35
CA GLU A 81 11.60 5.26 -0.51
C GLU A 81 11.10 5.44 -1.94
N TRP A 82 10.39 4.46 -2.50
CA TRP A 82 9.66 4.62 -3.76
C TRP A 82 8.40 3.78 -3.80
N VAL A 83 7.42 4.23 -4.59
CA VAL A 83 6.22 3.46 -4.90
C VAL A 83 6.62 2.26 -5.76
N ALA A 84 6.51 1.06 -5.20
CA ALA A 84 6.78 -0.21 -5.86
C ALA A 84 5.58 -0.74 -6.65
N GLY A 85 4.38 -0.31 -6.29
CA GLY A 85 3.14 -0.75 -6.93
C GLY A 85 1.91 -0.34 -6.14
N TYR A 86 0.81 -1.07 -6.32
CA TYR A 86 -0.50 -0.70 -5.81
C TYR A 86 -1.28 -1.92 -5.32
N ALA A 87 -1.84 -1.84 -4.12
CA ALA A 87 -2.71 -2.88 -3.55
C ALA A 87 -4.17 -2.43 -3.64
N ALA A 88 -5.05 -3.31 -4.11
CA ALA A 88 -6.46 -3.02 -4.25
C ALA A 88 -7.16 -3.05 -2.88
N VAL A 89 -7.99 -2.05 -2.63
CA VAL A 89 -8.90 -2.01 -1.46
C VAL A 89 -10.36 -2.09 -1.88
N GLU A 90 -10.66 -1.77 -3.14
CA GLU A 90 -11.95 -1.97 -3.80
C GLU A 90 -11.72 -2.31 -5.28
N GLU A 91 -12.76 -2.25 -6.11
CA GLU A 91 -12.70 -2.61 -7.54
C GLU A 91 -11.69 -1.76 -8.33
N ASP A 92 -11.79 -0.43 -8.23
CA ASP A 92 -10.90 0.53 -8.91
C ASP A 92 -10.19 1.48 -7.91
N THR A 93 -10.28 1.17 -6.62
CA THR A 93 -9.64 1.93 -5.54
C THR A 93 -8.43 1.19 -4.99
N TYR A 94 -7.30 1.89 -4.89
CA TYR A 94 -5.99 1.35 -4.56
C TYR A 94 -5.26 2.18 -3.50
N VAL A 95 -4.34 1.52 -2.80
CA VAL A 95 -3.28 2.16 -2.01
C VAL A 95 -1.93 1.95 -2.68
N ALA A 96 -1.09 2.97 -2.69
CA ALA A 96 0.28 2.87 -3.17
C ALA A 96 1.13 2.10 -2.15
N VAL A 97 1.86 1.10 -2.62
CA VAL A 97 2.77 0.30 -1.82
C VAL A 97 4.17 0.89 -1.94
N VAL A 98 4.68 1.42 -0.83
CA VAL A 98 6.01 2.00 -0.74
C VAL A 98 6.99 0.93 -0.28
N LYS A 99 8.14 0.85 -0.97
CA LYS A 99 9.30 0.06 -0.55
C LYS A 99 10.44 0.97 -0.16
N SER A 100 11.34 0.44 0.67
CA SER A 100 12.56 1.11 1.12
C SER A 100 13.76 0.15 1.07
N ILE A 101 14.94 0.68 0.76
CA ILE A 101 16.23 -0.06 0.85
C ILE A 101 16.81 -0.01 2.27
N ILE A 102 16.45 0.97 3.10
CA ILE A 102 17.01 1.08 4.44
C ILE A 102 16.62 -0.16 5.28
N PRO A 103 17.60 -0.93 5.78
CA PRO A 103 17.37 -2.15 6.54
C PRO A 103 16.60 -1.86 7.83
N ARG A 104 15.83 -2.86 8.31
CA ARG A 104 14.92 -2.79 9.47
C ARG A 104 15.63 -2.59 10.84
N PHE A 105 16.90 -2.21 10.86
CA PHE A 105 17.77 -2.21 12.04
C PHE A 105 18.25 -0.80 12.41
N ILE A 106 17.31 0.12 12.66
CA ILE A 106 17.56 1.28 13.53
C ILE A 106 16.36 1.42 14.46
#